data_AF-A0A8D8PKB5-F1
#
_entry.id   AF-A0A8D8PKB5-F1
#
_cell.length_a   1.000
_cell.length_b   1.000
_cell.length_c   1.000
_cell.angle_alpha   90.00
_cell.angle_beta   90.00
_cell.angle_gamma   90.00
#
_symmetry.space_group_name_H-M   'P 1'
#
loop_
_entity.id
_entity.type
_entity.pdbx_description
1 polymer ?
#
loop_
_entity_poly.entity_id
_entity_poly.type
_entity_poly.pdbx_seq_one_letter_code
_entity_poly.pdbx_strand_id
1 'polypeptide(L)'
;MADENPDFTETPCSTCNTVSTEDELMVGCDSCKLWFHARCVNLNPADKKSGKKWYCPDKDCQKKKKTKKSVEVPLPVPPELQEKLNALEETRKRAVAEQEMTRVLKEKEFELAAYLQERQMKIDEELREKEATRAEKLRERDFKRREADLAAEMVKKEEHLKRIQQLETAFRDKSASIDKLLKNSSTPLRNPEVKPLTEGNVAKH
;
A
#
# COMPACT_ATOMS: atom_id res chain seq x y z
N MET A 1 -19.41 24.20 29.53
CA MET A 1 -18.51 23.23 30.18
C MET A 1 -17.83 23.99 31.29
N ALA A 2 -18.11 23.58 32.53
CA ALA A 2 -17.73 24.30 33.74
C ALA A 2 -16.21 24.30 33.91
N ASP A 3 -15.73 25.43 34.41
CA ASP A 3 -14.38 25.72 34.84
C ASP A 3 -14.04 24.80 36.04
N GLU A 4 -13.42 23.64 35.76
CA GLU A 4 -12.88 22.78 36.83
C GLU A 4 -11.44 23.23 37.09
N ASN A 5 -11.32 24.36 37.79
CA ASN A 5 -10.16 24.65 38.62
C ASN A 5 -10.17 23.60 39.76
N PRO A 6 -9.26 22.60 39.79
CA PRO A 6 -9.18 21.70 40.91
C PRO A 6 -8.74 22.49 42.15
N ASP A 7 -9.75 22.73 42.98
CA ASP A 7 -9.76 23.22 44.34
C ASP A 7 -8.48 22.85 45.12
N PHE A 8 -7.76 23.88 45.54
CA PHE A 8 -6.44 23.81 46.18
C PHE A 8 -6.56 23.52 47.69
N THR A 9 -7.42 22.61 48.13
CA THR A 9 -7.82 22.55 49.55
C THR A 9 -7.81 21.17 50.23
N GLU A 10 -7.30 20.12 49.60
CA GLU A 10 -7.27 18.79 50.24
C GLU A 10 -5.89 18.36 50.75
N THR A 11 -5.10 19.26 51.37
CA THR A 11 -3.84 18.80 51.99
C THR A 11 -4.06 18.38 53.45
N PRO A 12 -4.02 17.07 53.77
CA PRO A 12 -4.26 16.60 55.13
C PRO A 12 -3.09 16.95 56.06
N CYS A 13 -3.39 17.23 57.32
CA CYS A 13 -2.37 17.43 58.34
C CYS A 13 -1.62 16.12 58.60
N SER A 14 -0.29 16.12 58.46
CA SER A 14 0.52 14.91 58.67
C SER A 14 0.64 14.44 60.13
N THR A 15 0.02 15.13 61.10
CA THR A 15 -0.06 14.67 62.50
C THR A 15 -1.38 13.97 62.82
N CYS A 16 -2.52 14.52 62.39
CA CYS A 16 -3.85 13.98 62.71
C CYS A 16 -4.58 13.38 61.51
N ASN A 17 -3.99 13.47 60.32
CA ASN A 17 -4.49 12.96 59.05
C ASN A 17 -5.89 13.48 58.65
N THR A 18 -6.30 14.63 59.19
CA THR A 18 -7.54 15.32 58.83
C THR A 18 -7.23 16.47 57.87
N VAL A 19 -8.11 16.66 56.89
CA VAL A 19 -8.10 17.86 56.04
C VAL A 19 -8.52 19.08 56.85
N SER A 20 -7.84 20.20 56.62
CA SER A 20 -8.16 21.45 57.29
C SER A 20 -9.44 22.03 56.72
N THR A 21 -10.32 22.54 57.58
CA THR A 21 -11.40 23.44 57.14
C THR A 21 -10.80 24.83 56.83
N GLU A 22 -11.51 25.65 56.05
CA GLU A 22 -11.02 26.96 55.56
C GLU A 22 -10.51 27.91 56.67
N ASP A 23 -10.93 27.69 57.93
CA ASP A 23 -10.59 28.52 59.08
C ASP A 23 -9.35 28.07 59.88
N GLU A 24 -8.72 26.93 59.54
CA GLU A 24 -7.60 26.39 60.32
C GLU A 24 -6.22 26.82 59.78
N LEU A 25 -5.41 27.45 60.65
CA LEU A 25 -4.06 27.89 60.31
C LEU A 25 -3.11 26.70 60.09
N MET A 26 -2.80 26.42 58.83
CA MET A 26 -1.80 25.42 58.43
C MET A 26 -0.39 25.99 58.29
N VAL A 27 0.63 25.20 58.62
CA VAL A 27 2.05 25.52 58.43
C VAL A 27 2.75 24.39 57.68
N GLY A 28 3.46 24.74 56.61
CA GLY A 28 4.27 23.80 55.83
C GLY A 28 5.68 23.68 56.39
N CYS A 29 6.20 22.46 56.50
CA CYS A 29 7.59 22.23 56.86
C CYS A 29 8.53 22.51 55.69
N ASP A 30 9.57 23.34 55.89
CA ASP A 30 10.54 23.67 54.85
C ASP A 30 11.41 22.50 54.39
N SER A 31 11.48 21.41 55.17
CA SER A 31 12.25 20.21 54.86
C SER A 31 11.44 19.16 54.10
N CYS A 32 10.35 18.66 54.68
CA CYS A 32 9.56 17.58 54.08
C CYS A 32 8.40 18.08 53.22
N LYS A 33 8.13 19.40 53.21
CA LYS A 33 7.04 20.05 52.47
C LYS A 33 5.64 19.55 52.82
N LEU A 34 5.51 18.80 53.91
CA LEU A 34 4.25 18.39 54.49
C LEU A 34 3.61 19.52 55.30
N TRP A 35 2.29 19.45 55.46
CA TRP A 35 1.47 20.46 56.12
C TRP A 35 0.94 19.98 57.46
N PHE A 36 0.83 20.93 58.39
CA PHE A 36 0.47 20.66 59.78
C PHE A 36 -0.44 21.76 60.32
N HIS A 37 -1.48 21.41 61.08
CA HIS A 37 -2.22 22.44 61.82
C HIS A 37 -1.30 23.09 62.84
N ALA A 38 -1.32 24.42 62.95
CA ALA A 38 -0.54 25.14 63.94
C ALA A 38 -0.76 24.57 65.36
N ARG A 39 -1.99 24.16 65.68
CA ARG A 39 -2.34 23.47 66.93
C ARG A 39 -1.68 22.10 67.06
N CYS A 40 -1.65 21.28 66.01
CA CYS A 40 -1.07 19.93 66.04
C CYS A 40 0.44 19.92 66.32
N VAL A 41 1.12 21.04 66.03
CA VAL A 41 2.57 21.20 66.24
C VAL A 41 2.90 22.28 67.28
N ASN A 42 1.91 22.71 68.07
CA ASN A 42 2.05 23.73 69.13
C ASN A 42 2.72 25.04 68.66
N LEU A 43 2.46 25.45 67.41
CA LEU A 43 2.97 26.72 66.88
C LEU A 43 2.01 27.86 67.25
N ASN A 44 2.53 28.87 67.94
CA ASN A 44 1.76 30.07 68.25
C ASN A 44 1.57 30.90 66.96
N PRO A 45 0.34 31.33 66.62
CA PRO A 45 0.09 32.20 65.46
C PRO A 45 0.96 33.47 65.42
N ALA A 46 1.40 33.98 66.58
CA ALA A 46 2.32 35.12 66.66
C ALA A 46 3.70 34.84 66.03
N ASP A 47 4.18 33.59 66.08
CA ASP A 47 5.51 33.21 65.58
C ASP A 47 5.55 33.11 64.05
N LYS A 48 4.41 32.86 63.41
CA LYS A 48 4.27 32.73 61.94
C LYS A 48 4.49 34.05 61.20
N LYS A 49 4.28 35.21 61.85
CA LYS A 49 4.47 36.54 61.24
C LYS A 49 5.93 36.87 60.88
N SER A 50 6.90 36.08 61.35
CA SER A 50 8.32 36.43 61.21
C SER A 50 9.01 35.99 59.90
N GLY A 51 8.30 35.34 58.96
CA GLY A 51 8.88 34.94 57.65
C GLY A 51 10.07 33.97 57.75
N LYS A 52 10.31 33.41 58.94
CA LYS A 52 11.40 32.47 59.23
C LYS A 52 11.03 31.07 58.77
N LYS A 53 12.03 30.33 58.27
CA LYS A 53 11.87 28.91 57.90
C LYS A 53 11.37 28.09 59.10
N TRP A 54 10.34 27.28 58.89
CA TRP A 54 9.75 26.44 59.92
C TRP A 54 9.97 24.95 59.62
N TYR A 55 10.29 24.17 60.65
CA TYR A 55 10.57 22.74 60.52
C TYR A 55 9.72 21.96 61.52
N CYS A 56 9.06 20.88 61.05
CA CYS A 56 8.18 20.05 61.86
C CYS A 56 8.93 19.31 62.98
N PRO A 57 8.24 18.81 64.02
CA PRO A 57 8.87 18.11 65.15
C PRO A 57 9.61 16.81 64.78
N ASP A 58 9.42 16.28 63.57
CA ASP A 58 10.09 15.06 63.13
C ASP A 58 11.61 15.18 63.25
N LYS A 59 12.22 14.13 63.82
CA LYS A 59 13.65 14.05 64.11
C LYS A 59 14.50 14.33 62.88
N ASP A 60 14.06 13.89 61.70
CA ASP A 60 14.83 14.05 60.45
C ASP A 60 14.73 15.46 59.87
N CYS A 61 13.66 16.20 60.17
CA CYS A 61 13.53 17.61 59.81
C CYS A 61 14.22 18.53 60.82
N GLN A 62 14.24 18.18 62.11
CA GLN A 62 14.94 18.94 63.16
C GLN A 62 16.47 18.84 63.02
N LYS A 63 17.03 17.71 62.57
CA LYS A 63 18.48 17.56 62.29
C LYS A 63 18.98 18.55 61.23
N LYS A 64 18.14 18.94 60.27
CA LYS A 64 18.47 19.94 59.23
C LYS A 64 18.54 21.38 59.77
N LYS A 65 18.12 21.66 61.01
CA LYS A 65 18.30 22.99 61.65
C LYS A 65 19.77 23.31 61.96
N LYS A 66 20.67 22.32 61.95
CA LYS A 66 22.10 22.49 62.25
C LYS A 66 23.05 22.02 61.17
N THR A 67 22.58 21.83 59.94
CA THR A 67 23.51 21.84 58.82
C THR A 67 23.76 23.30 58.45
N LYS A 68 24.70 23.92 59.17
CA LYS A 68 25.63 24.82 58.47
C LYS A 68 25.96 24.12 57.16
N LYS A 69 25.87 24.80 56.02
CA LYS A 69 26.59 24.36 54.83
C LYS A 69 27.98 23.96 55.35
N SER A 70 28.27 22.66 55.43
CA SER A 70 29.60 22.21 55.09
C SER A 70 29.71 22.68 53.65
N VAL A 71 30.21 23.91 53.51
CA VAL A 71 31.07 24.22 52.39
C VAL A 71 32.13 23.15 52.53
N GLU A 72 31.97 22.04 51.80
CA GLU A 72 33.15 21.30 51.37
C GLU A 72 33.96 22.36 50.66
N VAL A 73 34.94 22.90 51.38
CA VAL A 73 36.03 23.62 50.77
C VAL A 73 36.57 22.63 49.74
N PRO A 74 36.52 22.93 48.43
CA PRO A 74 37.20 22.09 47.46
C PRO A 74 38.64 21.98 47.95
N LEU A 75 39.04 20.81 48.45
CA LEU A 75 40.44 20.55 48.67
C LEU A 75 41.12 20.84 47.34
N PRO A 76 42.24 21.60 47.33
CA PRO A 76 42.94 21.89 46.10
C PRO A 76 43.27 20.56 45.44
N VAL A 77 42.56 20.26 44.36
CA VAL A 77 42.77 19.06 43.58
C VAL A 77 44.21 19.15 43.09
N PRO A 78 45.05 18.12 43.36
CA PRO A 78 46.41 18.11 42.85
C PRO A 78 46.41 18.43 41.35
N PRO A 79 47.30 19.29 40.85
CA PRO A 79 47.33 19.69 39.44
C PRO A 79 47.33 18.50 38.47
N GLU A 80 48.00 17.40 38.85
CA GLU A 80 48.02 16.14 38.11
C GLU A 80 46.65 15.47 37.96
N LEU A 81 45.77 15.59 38.96
CA LEU A 81 44.40 15.05 38.89
C LEU A 81 43.48 15.96 38.08
N GLN A 82 43.71 17.28 38.13
CA GLN A 82 42.99 18.25 37.30
C GLN A 82 43.29 18.06 35.81
N GLU A 83 44.56 17.83 35.47
CA GLU A 83 44.99 17.53 34.09
C GLU A 83 44.36 16.23 33.58
N LYS A 84 44.35 15.17 34.40
CA LYS A 84 43.68 13.89 34.06
C LYS A 84 42.19 14.04 33.82
N LEU A 85 41.50 14.87 34.62
CA LEU A 85 40.07 15.13 34.46
C LEU A 85 39.80 15.87 33.14
N ASN A 86 40.59 16.90 32.82
CA ASN A 86 40.46 17.62 31.57
C ASN A 86 40.71 16.73 30.34
N ALA A 87 41.72 15.85 30.40
CA ALA A 87 42.01 14.89 29.34
C ALA A 87 40.88 13.87 29.15
N LEU A 88 40.25 13.41 30.23
CA LEU A 88 39.09 12.52 30.18
C LEU A 88 37.85 13.23 29.58
N GLU A 89 37.62 14.49 29.97
CA GLU A 89 36.54 15.31 29.39
C GLU A 89 36.73 15.54 27.90
N GLU A 90 37.96 15.82 27.45
CA GLU A 90 38.28 15.91 26.02
C GLU A 90 38.04 14.60 25.29
N THR A 91 38.46 13.47 25.88
CA THR A 91 38.23 12.13 25.31
C THR A 91 36.73 11.85 25.17
N ARG A 92 35.93 12.23 26.18
CA ARG A 92 34.46 12.10 26.13
C ARG A 92 33.86 12.99 25.04
N LYS A 93 34.32 14.23 24.90
CA LYS A 93 33.85 15.15 23.84
C LYS A 93 34.13 14.57 22.45
N ARG A 94 35.33 14.00 22.24
CA ARG A 94 35.69 13.34 20.96
C ARG A 94 34.80 12.13 20.69
N ALA A 95 34.57 11.28 21.70
CA ALA A 95 33.70 10.12 21.56
C ALA A 95 32.24 10.50 21.21
N VAL A 96 31.72 11.56 21.83
CA VAL A 96 30.37 12.08 21.50
C VAL A 96 30.33 12.60 20.05
N ALA A 97 31.33 13.39 19.63
CA ALA A 97 31.40 13.89 18.25
C ALA A 97 31.50 12.76 17.22
N GLU A 98 32.26 11.70 17.52
CA GLU A 98 32.36 10.51 16.67
C GLU A 98 31.03 9.75 16.57
N GLN A 99 30.31 9.62 17.70
CA GLN A 99 29.00 9.01 17.75
C GLN A 99 27.96 9.83 16.96
N GLU A 100 27.98 11.16 17.08
CA GLU A 100 27.13 12.06 16.31
C GLU A 100 27.41 11.96 14.80
N MET A 101 28.68 11.95 14.40
CA MET A 101 29.07 11.77 13.00
C MET A 101 28.57 10.43 12.46
N THR A 102 28.71 9.35 13.23
CA THR A 102 28.21 8.02 12.85
C THR A 102 26.69 8.02 12.69
N ARG A 103 25.95 8.74 13.54
CA ARG A 103 24.49 8.87 13.41
C ARG A 103 24.12 9.57 12.11
N VAL A 104 24.79 10.68 11.79
CA VAL A 104 24.56 11.42 10.54
C VAL A 104 24.87 10.56 9.32
N LEU A 105 25.96 9.79 9.32
CA LEU A 105 26.29 8.89 8.22
C LEU A 105 25.19 7.84 8.00
N LYS A 106 24.69 7.21 9.07
CA LYS A 106 23.60 6.23 8.97
C LYS A 106 22.30 6.85 8.45
N GLU A 107 21.97 8.07 8.86
CA GLU A 107 20.82 8.82 8.33
C GLU A 107 20.98 9.04 6.82
N LYS A 108 22.18 9.41 6.35
CA LYS A 108 22.46 9.57 4.92
C LYS A 108 22.48 8.26 4.13
N GLU A 109 22.97 7.18 4.72
CA GLU A 109 22.87 5.84 4.12
C GLU A 109 21.41 5.43 3.94
N PHE A 110 20.54 5.70 4.91
CA PHE A 110 19.12 5.42 4.81
C PHE A 110 18.43 6.28 3.74
N GLU A 111 18.70 7.59 3.71
CA GLU A 111 18.20 8.48 2.66
C GLU A 111 18.62 8.01 1.25
N LEU A 112 19.90 7.65 1.09
CA LEU A 112 20.43 7.17 -0.18
C LEU A 112 19.80 5.83 -0.58
N ALA A 113 19.62 4.91 0.37
CA ALA A 113 18.94 3.65 0.12
C ALA A 113 17.48 3.86 -0.32
N ALA A 114 16.75 4.77 0.32
CA ALA A 114 15.39 5.12 -0.06
C ALA A 114 15.33 5.72 -1.48
N TYR A 115 16.27 6.63 -1.80
CA TYR A 115 16.38 7.20 -3.16
C TYR A 115 16.66 6.13 -4.22
N LEU A 116 17.59 5.21 -3.96
CA LEU A 116 17.92 4.13 -4.89
C LEU A 116 16.75 3.16 -5.06
N GLN A 117 16.02 2.85 -3.99
CA GLN A 117 14.83 2.00 -4.04
C GLN A 117 13.73 2.67 -4.87
N GLU A 118 13.46 3.96 -4.66
CA GLU A 118 12.49 4.71 -5.46
C GLU A 118 12.86 4.71 -6.94
N ARG A 119 14.14 4.94 -7.24
CA ARG A 119 14.65 4.91 -8.61
C ARG A 119 14.50 3.53 -9.25
N GLN A 120 14.77 2.46 -8.50
CA GLN A 120 14.60 1.09 -8.97
C GLN A 120 13.12 0.79 -9.28
N MET A 121 12.20 1.19 -8.41
CA MET A 121 10.76 1.02 -8.65
C MET A 121 10.29 1.71 -9.93
N LYS A 122 10.79 2.92 -10.22
CA LYS A 122 10.49 3.63 -11.46
C LYS A 122 11.00 2.88 -12.70
N ILE A 123 12.21 2.33 -12.63
CA ILE A 123 12.78 1.52 -13.72
C ILE A 123 11.93 0.27 -13.96
N ASP A 124 11.52 -0.41 -12.89
CA ASP A 124 10.72 -1.63 -12.97
C ASP A 124 9.29 -1.35 -13.49
N GLU A 125 8.70 -0.22 -13.12
CA GLU A 125 7.42 0.26 -13.67
C GLU A 125 7.52 0.54 -15.16
N GLU A 126 8.52 1.32 -15.60
CA GLU A 126 8.74 1.62 -17.01
C GLU A 126 8.99 0.34 -17.84
N LEU A 127 9.71 -0.64 -17.28
CA LEU A 127 9.92 -1.92 -17.93
C LEU A 127 8.61 -2.70 -18.08
N ARG A 128 7.78 -2.76 -17.03
CA ARG A 128 6.46 -3.42 -17.08
C ARG A 128 5.54 -2.78 -18.10
N GLU A 129 5.51 -1.46 -18.20
CA GLU A 129 4.71 -0.74 -19.20
C GLU A 129 5.17 -1.04 -20.63
N LYS A 130 6.50 -1.06 -20.86
CA LYS A 130 7.07 -1.43 -22.16
C LYS A 130 6.74 -2.87 -22.54
N GLU A 131 6.80 -3.79 -21.60
CA GLU A 131 6.43 -5.19 -21.81
C GLU A 131 4.94 -5.35 -22.12
N ALA A 132 4.07 -4.66 -21.37
CA ALA A 132 2.63 -4.64 -21.64
C ALA A 132 2.32 -4.10 -23.04
N THR A 133 2.94 -2.98 -23.42
CA THR A 133 2.80 -2.39 -24.76
C THR A 133 3.27 -3.34 -25.87
N ARG A 134 4.40 -4.04 -25.66
CA ARG A 134 4.89 -5.05 -26.61
C ARG A 134 3.93 -6.23 -26.73
N ALA A 135 3.38 -6.70 -25.61
CA ALA A 135 2.42 -7.79 -25.58
C ALA A 135 1.11 -7.41 -26.28
N GLU A 136 0.63 -6.18 -26.10
CA GLU A 136 -0.56 -5.67 -26.79
C GLU A 136 -0.36 -5.60 -28.31
N LYS A 137 0.76 -5.02 -28.76
CA LYS A 137 1.12 -4.98 -30.19
C LYS A 137 1.22 -6.37 -30.81
N LEU A 138 1.74 -7.34 -30.06
CA LEU A 138 1.79 -8.73 -30.50
C LEU A 138 0.39 -9.31 -30.67
N ARG A 139 -0.50 -9.11 -29.69
CA ARG A 139 -1.90 -9.55 -29.76
C ARG A 139 -2.64 -8.91 -30.92
N GLU A 140 -2.43 -7.62 -31.16
CA GLU A 140 -3.05 -6.90 -32.30
C GLU A 140 -2.56 -7.47 -33.64
N ARG A 141 -1.26 -7.73 -33.77
CA ARG A 141 -0.71 -8.37 -34.98
C ARG A 141 -1.27 -9.76 -35.21
N ASP A 142 -1.37 -10.56 -34.14
CA ASP A 142 -1.94 -11.91 -34.22
C ASP A 142 -3.43 -11.89 -34.59
N PHE A 143 -4.18 -10.92 -34.07
CA PHE A 143 -5.57 -10.69 -34.45
C PHE A 143 -5.70 -10.34 -35.94
N LYS A 144 -4.93 -9.36 -36.42
CA LYS A 144 -4.91 -8.97 -37.85
C LYS A 144 -4.52 -10.13 -38.76
N ARG A 145 -3.58 -10.98 -38.32
CA ARG A 145 -3.19 -12.19 -39.07
C ARG A 145 -4.36 -13.17 -39.19
N ARG A 146 -5.08 -13.44 -38.10
CA ARG A 146 -6.26 -14.33 -38.13
C ARG A 146 -7.37 -13.78 -39.01
N GLU A 147 -7.59 -12.47 -38.97
CA GLU A 147 -8.58 -11.80 -39.82
C GLU A 147 -8.20 -11.94 -41.31
N ALA A 148 -6.93 -11.74 -41.66
CA ALA A 148 -6.43 -11.93 -43.02
C ALA A 148 -6.55 -13.40 -43.48
N ASP A 149 -6.23 -14.36 -42.60
CA ASP A 149 -6.38 -15.79 -42.90
C ASP A 149 -7.85 -16.15 -43.16
N LEU A 150 -8.78 -15.64 -42.35
CA LEU A 150 -10.21 -15.85 -42.53
C LEU A 150 -10.72 -15.21 -43.83
N ALA A 151 -10.28 -13.99 -44.15
CA ALA A 151 -10.62 -13.32 -45.40
C ALA A 151 -10.13 -14.13 -46.63
N ALA A 152 -8.91 -14.65 -46.57
CA ALA A 152 -8.37 -15.51 -47.62
C ALA A 152 -9.15 -16.83 -47.76
N GLU A 153 -9.61 -17.41 -46.66
CA GLU A 153 -10.48 -18.59 -46.69
C GLU A 153 -11.84 -18.28 -47.34
N MET A 154 -12.43 -17.12 -47.05
CA MET A 154 -13.68 -16.67 -47.65
C MET A 154 -13.56 -16.48 -49.16
N VAL A 155 -12.45 -15.90 -49.64
CA VAL A 155 -12.16 -15.77 -51.09
C VAL A 155 -12.08 -17.15 -51.75
N LYS A 156 -11.35 -18.10 -51.15
CA LYS A 156 -11.26 -19.48 -51.67
C LYS A 156 -12.63 -20.16 -51.73
N LYS A 157 -13.48 -19.97 -50.72
CA LYS A 157 -14.85 -20.50 -50.70
C LYS A 157 -15.69 -19.89 -51.81
N GLU A 158 -15.58 -18.59 -52.06
CA GLU A 158 -16.30 -17.92 -53.14
C GLU A 158 -15.88 -18.45 -54.52
N GLU A 159 -14.58 -18.64 -54.75
CA GLU A 159 -14.06 -19.26 -55.98
C GLU A 159 -14.57 -20.69 -56.16
N HIS A 160 -14.60 -21.48 -55.09
CA HIS A 160 -15.14 -22.83 -55.12
C HIS A 160 -16.62 -22.85 -55.47
N LEU A 161 -17.42 -21.93 -54.89
CA LEU A 161 -18.84 -21.78 -55.22
C LEU A 161 -19.05 -21.39 -56.68
N LYS A 162 -18.25 -20.44 -57.21
CA LYS A 162 -18.28 -20.07 -58.64
C LYS A 162 -17.99 -21.27 -59.53
N ARG A 163 -17.01 -22.11 -59.17
CA ARG A 163 -16.69 -23.33 -59.91
C ARG A 163 -17.83 -24.35 -59.90
N ILE A 164 -18.50 -24.53 -58.76
CA ILE A 164 -19.70 -25.40 -58.68
C ILE A 164 -20.80 -24.87 -59.61
N GLN A 165 -21.12 -23.57 -59.55
CA GLN A 165 -22.16 -22.97 -60.40
C GLN A 165 -21.87 -23.12 -61.90
N GLN A 166 -20.60 -22.99 -62.30
CA GLN A 166 -20.17 -23.24 -63.67
C GLN A 166 -20.40 -24.70 -64.08
N LEU A 167 -20.06 -25.66 -63.21
CA LEU A 167 -20.30 -27.09 -63.46
C LEU A 167 -21.79 -27.41 -63.56
N GLU A 168 -22.62 -26.85 -62.69
CA GLU A 168 -24.08 -27.02 -62.73
C GLU A 168 -24.69 -26.46 -64.02
N THR A 169 -24.23 -25.29 -64.46
CA THR A 169 -24.66 -24.67 -65.72
C THR A 169 -24.27 -25.55 -66.90
N ALA A 170 -23.01 -25.99 -66.97
CA ALA A 170 -22.53 -26.88 -68.02
C ALA A 170 -23.28 -28.22 -68.05
N PHE A 171 -23.59 -28.78 -66.88
CA PHE A 171 -24.39 -30.00 -66.76
C PHE A 171 -25.82 -29.80 -67.28
N ARG A 172 -26.46 -28.68 -66.92
CA ARG A 172 -27.79 -28.30 -67.38
C ARG A 172 -27.83 -28.15 -68.91
N ASP A 173 -26.86 -27.43 -69.49
CA ASP A 173 -26.78 -27.19 -70.93
C ASP A 173 -26.56 -28.49 -71.72
N LYS A 174 -25.72 -29.38 -71.19
CA LYS A 174 -25.48 -30.71 -71.77
C LYS A 174 -26.74 -31.56 -71.72
N SER A 175 -27.46 -31.56 -70.60
CA SER A 175 -28.73 -32.27 -70.44
C SER A 175 -29.78 -31.76 -71.44
N ALA A 176 -29.95 -30.44 -71.55
CA ALA A 176 -30.85 -29.84 -72.53
C ALA A 176 -30.49 -30.18 -73.99
N SER A 177 -29.20 -30.30 -74.30
CA SER A 177 -28.73 -30.74 -75.62
C SER A 177 -29.09 -32.20 -75.90
N ILE A 178 -28.93 -33.09 -74.91
CA ILE A 178 -29.34 -34.50 -75.01
C ILE A 178 -30.85 -34.59 -75.25
N ASP A 179 -31.66 -33.84 -74.49
CA ASP A 179 -33.12 -33.84 -74.66
C ASP A 179 -33.55 -33.38 -76.06
N LYS A 180 -32.86 -32.38 -76.63
CA LYS A 180 -33.09 -31.94 -78.02
C LYS A 180 -32.77 -33.04 -79.03
N LEU A 181 -31.65 -33.75 -78.85
CA LEU A 181 -31.27 -34.87 -79.73
C LEU A 181 -32.31 -35.99 -79.67
N LEU A 182 -32.76 -36.36 -78.46
CA LEU A 182 -33.80 -37.36 -78.27
C LEU A 182 -35.11 -36.98 -78.97
N LYS A 183 -35.56 -35.72 -78.81
CA LYS A 183 -36.76 -35.20 -79.50
C LYS A 183 -36.64 -35.25 -81.03
N ASN A 184 -35.48 -34.90 -81.58
CA ASN A 184 -35.27 -34.90 -83.04
C ASN A 184 -35.19 -36.33 -83.62
N SER A 185 -34.63 -37.28 -82.88
CA SER A 185 -34.57 -38.69 -83.28
C SER A 185 -35.92 -39.41 -83.24
N SER A 186 -36.93 -38.81 -82.60
CA SER A 186 -38.30 -39.34 -82.47
C SER A 186 -39.18 -39.00 -83.69
N THR A 187 -38.59 -38.81 -84.88
CA THR A 187 -39.36 -38.67 -86.12
C THR A 187 -40.07 -40.01 -86.39
N PRO A 188 -41.39 -40.06 -86.62
CA PRO A 188 -42.07 -41.33 -86.84
C PRO A 188 -41.50 -42.00 -88.08
N LEU A 189 -41.01 -43.23 -87.94
CA LEU A 189 -40.76 -44.11 -89.07
C LEU A 189 -42.08 -44.23 -89.85
N ARG A 190 -42.15 -43.59 -91.01
CA ARG A 190 -43.27 -43.70 -91.94
C ARG A 190 -43.33 -45.16 -92.37
N ASN A 191 -44.29 -45.90 -91.83
CA ASN A 191 -44.49 -47.31 -92.10
C ASN A 191 -44.73 -47.48 -93.61
N PRO A 192 -43.95 -48.29 -94.35
CA PRO A 192 -44.22 -48.51 -95.76
C PRO A 192 -45.56 -49.23 -95.92
N GLU A 193 -46.45 -48.66 -96.73
CA GLU A 193 -47.73 -49.23 -97.14
C GLU A 193 -47.56 -50.70 -97.56
N VAL A 194 -48.16 -51.60 -96.80
CA VAL A 194 -48.31 -53.01 -97.17
C VAL A 194 -49.39 -53.07 -98.26
N LYS A 195 -48.98 -53.26 -99.52
CA LYS A 195 -49.91 -53.55 -100.62
C LYS A 195 -50.56 -54.92 -100.39
N PRO A 196 -51.89 -55.06 -100.50
CA PRO A 196 -52.55 -56.35 -100.40
C PRO A 196 -52.21 -57.22 -101.63
N LEU A 197 -51.84 -58.47 -101.37
CA LEU A 197 -51.72 -59.54 -102.37
C LEU A 197 -53.13 -59.88 -102.87
N THR A 198 -53.36 -59.64 -104.16
CA THR A 198 -54.56 -60.07 -104.88
C THR A 198 -54.59 -61.59 -105.01
N GLU A 199 -55.70 -62.20 -104.59
CA GLU A 199 -56.02 -63.62 -104.70
C GLU A 199 -55.99 -64.10 -106.16
N GLY A 200 -55.29 -65.21 -106.40
CA GLY A 200 -55.25 -65.88 -107.69
C GLY A 200 -56.56 -66.60 -108.01
N ASN A 201 -57.11 -66.30 -109.18
CA ASN A 201 -58.22 -66.99 -109.81
C ASN A 201 -57.93 -68.50 -109.98
N VAL A 202 -58.81 -69.34 -109.43
CA VAL A 202 -58.95 -70.75 -109.79
C VAL A 202 -59.94 -70.83 -110.97
N ALA A 203 -59.43 -71.13 -112.16
CA ALA A 203 -60.26 -71.46 -113.32
C ALA A 203 -60.54 -72.97 -113.34
N LYS A 204 -61.83 -73.33 -113.42
CA LYS A 204 -62.32 -74.67 -113.74
C LYS A 204 -62.66 -74.73 -115.23
N HIS A 205 -62.14 -75.77 -115.89
CA HIS A 205 -62.46 -76.34 -117.20
C HIS A 205 -62.15 -75.53 -118.46
#